data_AF-A0A1S2QQA8-F1
#
_entry.id   AF-A0A1S2QQA8-F1
#
_cell.length_a   1.000
_cell.length_b   1.000
_cell.length_c   1.000
_cell.angle_alpha   90.00
_cell.angle_beta   90.00
_cell.angle_gamma   90.00
#
_symmetry.space_group_name_H-M   'P 1'
#
loop_
_entity.id
_entity.type
_entity.pdbx_description
1 polymer ?
#
loop_
_entity_poly.entity_id
_entity_poly.type
_entity_poly.pdbx_seq_one_letter_code
_entity_poly.pdbx_strand_id
1 'polypeptide(L)'
;MYVEAFVPDKGESIATVLDPQKYPGSLLGPDTTVARPVPNPSAPGGQDADISIKPQGFREVFAVDVSASEASVMPSTQRPLSYTAGTEPSGDPAWKTIPSWDLVTLNDKAIPPAGQRYMGQRARRRGDGDFRPPPARGTAGAEPSPPPVCVRAERFVRGAVARRTW
;
A
#
# COMPACT_ATOMS: atom_id res chain seq x y z
N MET A 1 -5.20 12.56 0.61
CA MET A 1 -4.54 12.03 -0.61
C MET A 1 -4.14 10.59 -0.32
N TYR A 2 -4.63 9.65 -1.12
CA TYR A 2 -4.23 8.25 -1.13
C TYR A 2 -3.33 8.01 -2.33
N VAL A 3 -2.24 7.28 -2.14
CA VAL A 3 -1.28 6.94 -3.19
C VAL A 3 -0.95 5.48 -3.03
N GLU A 4 -1.37 4.65 -3.97
CA GLU A 4 -1.07 3.20 -3.97
C GLU A 4 -1.41 2.54 -2.61
N ALA A 5 -2.53 2.95 -2.02
CA ALA A 5 -2.90 2.58 -0.66
C ALA A 5 -4.19 1.76 -0.65
N PHE A 6 -4.29 0.83 0.28
CA PHE A 6 -5.56 0.26 0.67
C PHE A 6 -6.43 1.34 1.32
N VAL A 7 -7.68 1.46 0.87
CA VAL A 7 -8.64 2.43 1.40
C VAL A 7 -9.90 1.68 1.87
N PRO A 8 -9.81 0.97 3.01
CA PRO A 8 -10.94 0.25 3.58
C PRO A 8 -12.04 1.21 4.05
N ASP A 9 -13.27 0.72 3.99
CA ASP A 9 -14.43 1.27 4.70
C ASP A 9 -14.53 0.63 6.11
N LYS A 10 -15.40 1.16 6.95
CA LYS A 10 -15.66 0.67 8.31
C LYS A 10 -15.96 -0.82 8.27
N GLY A 11 -15.23 -1.58 9.09
CA GLY A 11 -15.37 -3.03 9.21
C GLY A 11 -14.56 -3.83 8.17
N GLU A 12 -14.01 -3.21 7.14
CA GLU A 12 -13.10 -3.86 6.18
C GLU A 12 -11.66 -3.86 6.73
N SER A 13 -10.85 -4.84 6.32
CA SER A 13 -9.41 -4.90 6.65
C SER A 13 -8.57 -4.97 5.38
N ILE A 14 -7.25 -4.79 5.48
CA ILE A 14 -6.34 -4.90 4.33
C ILE A 14 -6.48 -6.28 3.67
N ALA A 15 -6.62 -7.33 4.47
CA ALA A 15 -6.78 -8.70 4.00
C ALA A 15 -8.11 -8.98 3.27
N THR A 16 -9.14 -8.15 3.48
CA THR A 16 -10.51 -8.44 3.00
C THR A 16 -11.09 -7.40 2.04
N VAL A 17 -10.51 -6.19 1.99
CA VAL A 17 -11.04 -5.07 1.19
C VAL A 17 -11.05 -5.34 -0.33
N LEU A 18 -10.16 -6.20 -0.81
CA LEU A 18 -10.12 -6.61 -2.22
C LEU A 18 -10.36 -8.11 -2.34
N ASP A 19 -11.45 -8.47 -3.00
CA ASP A 19 -11.71 -9.84 -3.47
C ASP A 19 -10.79 -10.17 -4.66
N PRO A 20 -9.88 -11.16 -4.54
CA PRO A 20 -8.96 -11.54 -5.61
C PRO A 20 -9.65 -12.06 -6.88
N GLN A 21 -10.86 -12.62 -6.77
CA GLN A 21 -11.63 -13.08 -7.93
C GLN A 21 -12.20 -11.89 -8.71
N LYS A 22 -12.64 -10.84 -7.99
CA LYS A 22 -13.20 -9.63 -8.59
C LYS A 22 -12.12 -8.68 -9.13
N TYR A 23 -10.96 -8.64 -8.47
CA TYR A 23 -9.84 -7.76 -8.81
C TYR A 23 -8.53 -8.56 -8.93
N PRO A 24 -8.36 -9.36 -10.00
CA PRO A 24 -7.18 -10.19 -10.17
C PRO A 24 -5.93 -9.36 -10.45
N GLY A 25 -4.76 -9.98 -10.23
CA GLY A 25 -3.45 -9.41 -10.59
C GLY A 25 -2.57 -8.99 -9.41
N SER A 26 -3.06 -9.13 -8.17
CA SER A 26 -2.20 -8.98 -7.00
C SER A 26 -1.28 -10.19 -6.91
N LEU A 27 -0.01 -9.92 -6.67
CA LEU A 27 1.00 -10.91 -6.35
C LEU A 27 1.17 -11.04 -4.84
N LEU A 28 0.50 -10.23 -4.01
CA LEU A 28 0.54 -10.42 -2.55
C LEU A 28 -0.22 -11.69 -2.17
N GLY A 29 0.49 -12.63 -1.55
CA GLY A 29 -0.08 -13.89 -1.08
C GLY A 29 0.96 -14.79 -0.43
N PRO A 30 0.57 -16.03 -0.06
CA PRO A 30 1.47 -16.99 0.59
C PRO A 30 2.74 -17.31 -0.22
N ASP A 31 2.64 -17.22 -1.55
CA ASP A 31 3.75 -17.51 -2.46
C ASP A 31 4.83 -16.42 -2.43
N THR A 32 4.44 -15.16 -2.20
CA THR A 32 5.35 -14.00 -2.24
C THR A 32 5.63 -13.38 -0.88
N THR A 33 4.92 -13.78 0.17
CA THR A 33 5.08 -13.23 1.52
C THR A 33 5.51 -14.28 2.53
N VAL A 34 6.22 -13.83 3.56
CA VAL A 34 6.63 -14.64 4.71
C VAL A 34 6.07 -14.01 5.99
N ALA A 35 5.58 -14.86 6.88
CA ALA A 35 5.13 -14.48 8.21
C ALA A 35 6.16 -14.94 9.24
N ARG A 36 6.70 -14.01 10.02
CA ARG A 36 7.61 -14.31 11.12
C ARG A 36 6.87 -14.07 12.44
N PRO A 37 6.65 -15.11 13.27
CA PRO A 37 6.05 -14.93 14.59
C PRO A 37 6.84 -13.95 15.45
N VAL A 38 6.13 -13.10 16.18
CA VAL A 38 6.70 -12.15 17.14
C VAL A 38 5.84 -12.07 18.41
N PRO A 39 6.45 -11.92 19.60
CA PRO A 39 5.69 -11.63 20.81
C PRO A 39 4.96 -10.28 20.68
N ASN A 40 3.69 -10.26 21.06
CA ASN A 40 2.89 -9.05 21.14
C ASN A 40 1.87 -9.20 22.28
N PRO A 41 2.16 -8.66 23.48
CA PRO A 41 1.26 -8.76 24.63
C PRO A 41 -0.14 -8.18 24.41
N SER A 42 -0.30 -7.28 23.44
CA SER A 42 -1.58 -6.66 23.08
C SER A 42 -2.38 -7.49 22.06
N ALA A 43 -1.77 -8.50 21.43
CA ALA A 43 -2.46 -9.37 20.49
C ALA A 43 -3.14 -10.56 21.20
N PRO A 44 -4.20 -11.14 20.61
CA PRO A 44 -4.81 -12.36 21.13
C PRO A 44 -3.78 -13.47 21.32
N GLY A 45 -3.70 -14.02 22.53
CA GLY A 45 -2.72 -15.07 22.85
C GLY A 45 -1.28 -14.59 23.05
N GLY A 46 -1.05 -13.27 23.13
CA GLY A 46 0.27 -12.68 23.38
C GLY A 46 1.26 -12.80 22.22
N GLN A 47 0.79 -13.21 21.04
CA GLN A 47 1.60 -13.44 19.84
C GLN A 47 0.97 -12.76 18.63
N ASP A 48 1.83 -12.32 17.72
CA ASP A 48 1.49 -11.71 16.43
C ASP A 48 2.48 -12.23 15.37
N ALA A 49 2.37 -11.76 14.14
CA ALA A 49 3.36 -12.07 13.11
C ALA A 49 3.72 -10.82 12.31
N ASP A 50 5.00 -10.70 11.99
CA ASP A 50 5.53 -9.71 11.06
C ASP A 50 5.48 -10.29 9.65
N ILE A 51 4.69 -9.67 8.77
CA ILE A 51 4.52 -10.06 7.37
C ILE A 51 5.47 -9.22 6.50
N SER A 52 6.20 -9.87 5.60
CA SER A 52 7.09 -9.20 4.64
C SER A 52 7.09 -9.92 3.30
N ILE A 53 7.33 -9.19 2.22
CA ILE A 53 7.54 -9.76 0.89
C ILE A 53 8.89 -10.49 0.88
N LYS A 54 8.90 -11.72 0.36
CA LYS A 54 10.09 -12.56 0.20
C LYS A 54 11.10 -11.85 -0.72
N PRO A 55 12.40 -11.84 -0.41
CA PRO A 55 13.41 -11.18 -1.24
C PRO A 55 13.37 -11.59 -2.71
N GLN A 56 13.14 -12.89 -2.98
CA GLN A 56 13.12 -13.45 -4.33
C GLN A 56 11.96 -12.92 -5.19
N GLY A 57 10.85 -12.53 -4.58
CA GLY A 57 9.66 -11.99 -5.27
C GLY A 57 9.52 -10.47 -5.13
N PHE A 58 10.40 -9.80 -4.38
CA PHE A 58 10.24 -8.40 -4.01
C PHE A 58 10.14 -7.48 -5.23
N ARG A 59 11.04 -7.67 -6.20
CA ARG A 59 11.06 -6.85 -7.41
C ARG A 59 9.76 -6.98 -8.20
N GLU A 60 9.27 -8.20 -8.37
CA GLU A 60 8.06 -8.48 -9.13
C GLU A 60 6.80 -7.93 -8.47
N VAL A 61 6.76 -7.95 -7.13
CA VAL A 61 5.61 -7.46 -6.37
C VAL A 61 5.61 -5.95 -6.20
N PHE A 62 6.78 -5.35 -5.96
CA PHE A 62 6.87 -3.99 -5.41
C PHE A 62 7.82 -3.04 -6.13
N ALA A 63 8.74 -3.54 -6.96
CA ALA A 63 9.78 -2.73 -7.58
C ALA A 63 9.98 -3.10 -9.07
N VAL A 64 8.86 -3.28 -9.79
CA VAL A 64 8.84 -3.76 -11.19
C VAL A 64 9.49 -2.76 -12.14
N ASP A 65 9.56 -1.51 -11.73
CA ASP A 65 10.00 -0.33 -12.48
C ASP A 65 11.50 -0.04 -12.35
N VAL A 66 12.20 -0.68 -11.42
CA VAL A 66 13.65 -0.47 -11.21
C VAL A 66 14.49 -1.63 -11.72
N SER A 67 15.79 -1.37 -11.89
CA SER A 67 16.75 -2.39 -12.30
C SER A 67 16.89 -3.50 -11.26
N ALA A 68 17.32 -4.68 -11.70
CA ALA A 68 17.59 -5.80 -10.77
C ALA A 68 18.65 -5.44 -9.72
N SER A 69 19.64 -4.63 -10.10
CA SER A 69 20.69 -4.16 -9.18
C SER A 69 20.11 -3.29 -8.07
N GLU A 70 19.25 -2.32 -8.41
CA GLU A 70 18.61 -1.45 -7.43
C GLU A 70 17.63 -2.23 -6.55
N ALA A 71 16.83 -3.12 -7.15
CA ALA A 71 15.88 -3.94 -6.41
C ALA A 71 16.56 -4.93 -5.44
N SER A 72 17.81 -5.32 -5.68
CA SER A 72 18.48 -6.34 -4.86
C SER A 72 18.66 -5.95 -3.39
N VAL A 73 18.77 -4.64 -3.10
CA VAL A 73 19.00 -4.13 -1.74
C VAL A 73 17.71 -3.68 -1.05
N MET A 74 16.66 -3.38 -1.79
CA MET A 74 15.38 -2.87 -1.27
C MET A 74 14.64 -3.82 -0.31
N PRO A 75 14.66 -5.17 -0.46
CA PRO A 75 14.01 -6.05 0.50
C PRO A 75 14.51 -5.85 1.95
N SER A 76 15.78 -5.46 2.12
CA SER A 76 16.39 -5.26 3.43
C SER A 76 15.87 -4.02 4.17
N THR A 77 15.29 -3.06 3.45
CA THR A 77 14.75 -1.83 4.03
C THR A 77 13.26 -1.93 4.33
N GLN A 78 12.62 -3.04 3.96
CA GLN A 78 11.20 -3.27 4.16
C GLN A 78 10.86 -3.25 5.66
N ARG A 79 9.83 -2.47 6.02
CA ARG A 79 9.22 -2.53 7.35
C ARG A 79 8.10 -3.57 7.32
N PRO A 80 8.17 -4.63 8.15
CA PRO A 80 7.12 -5.64 8.17
C PRO A 80 5.77 -5.06 8.59
N LEU A 81 4.71 -5.60 7.99
CA LEU A 81 3.33 -5.34 8.39
C LEU A 81 2.95 -6.31 9.51
N SER A 82 2.45 -5.81 10.65
CA SER A 82 1.85 -6.67 11.67
C SER A 82 0.63 -7.38 11.10
N TYR A 83 0.54 -8.69 11.29
CA TYR A 83 -0.60 -9.52 10.88
C TYR A 83 -1.90 -9.02 11.51
N THR A 84 -1.86 -8.67 12.79
CA THR A 84 -3.00 -8.07 13.48
C THR A 84 -3.43 -6.77 12.79
N ALA A 85 -2.51 -5.86 12.47
CA ALA A 85 -2.84 -4.62 11.77
C ALA A 85 -3.39 -4.86 10.34
N GLY A 86 -2.96 -5.92 9.66
CA GLY A 86 -3.46 -6.28 8.33
C GLY A 86 -4.86 -6.91 8.34
N THR A 87 -5.25 -7.53 9.46
CA THR A 87 -6.50 -8.30 9.57
C THR A 87 -7.56 -7.63 10.44
N GLU A 88 -7.18 -6.68 11.29
CA GLU A 88 -8.10 -5.92 12.13
C GLU A 88 -9.09 -5.09 11.29
N PRO A 89 -10.40 -5.12 11.62
CA PRO A 89 -11.40 -4.29 10.96
C PRO A 89 -11.12 -2.79 11.16
N SER A 90 -11.22 -2.01 10.08
CA SER A 90 -11.04 -0.57 10.12
C SER A 90 -12.18 0.13 10.85
N GLY A 91 -11.87 1.26 11.49
CA GLY A 91 -12.84 2.16 12.11
C GLY A 91 -13.59 3.02 11.10
N ASP A 92 -14.23 4.09 11.58
CA ASP A 92 -14.90 5.05 10.68
C ASP A 92 -13.88 5.73 9.75
N PRO A 93 -14.00 5.57 8.43
CA PRO A 93 -12.98 6.07 7.52
C PRO A 93 -13.02 7.59 7.38
N ALA A 94 -11.85 8.20 7.49
CA ALA A 94 -11.69 9.65 7.38
C ALA A 94 -12.15 10.21 6.01
N TRP A 95 -12.07 9.42 4.92
CA TRP A 95 -12.50 9.85 3.59
C TRP A 95 -14.01 10.12 3.46
N LYS A 96 -14.82 9.71 4.45
CA LYS A 96 -16.25 10.07 4.48
C LYS A 96 -16.49 11.54 4.86
N THR A 97 -15.57 12.16 5.58
CA THR A 97 -15.68 13.54 6.09
C THR A 97 -14.62 14.47 5.50
N ILE A 98 -13.49 13.95 5.04
CA ILE A 98 -12.36 14.72 4.51
C ILE A 98 -12.26 14.51 3.00
N PRO A 99 -12.27 15.59 2.19
CA PRO A 99 -12.01 15.50 0.75
C PRO A 99 -10.74 14.71 0.46
N SER A 100 -10.89 13.73 -0.42
CA SER A 100 -9.87 12.73 -0.68
C SER A 100 -9.65 12.57 -2.17
N TRP A 101 -8.37 12.47 -2.54
CA TRP A 101 -7.92 12.21 -3.90
C TRP A 101 -7.15 10.90 -3.92
N ASP A 102 -7.16 10.23 -5.06
CA ASP A 102 -6.53 8.93 -5.25
C ASP A 102 -5.68 8.94 -6.53
N LEU A 103 -4.43 8.49 -6.42
CA LEU A 103 -3.50 8.30 -7.54
C LEU A 103 -3.49 6.82 -7.90
N VAL A 104 -4.06 6.49 -9.06
CA VAL A 104 -4.08 5.12 -9.57
C VAL A 104 -2.81 4.84 -10.34
N THR A 105 -2.10 3.79 -9.97
CA THR A 105 -0.92 3.31 -10.71
C THR A 105 -1.25 2.08 -11.52
N LEU A 106 -0.71 2.01 -12.74
CA LEU A 106 -1.16 1.05 -13.75
C LEU A 106 -0.41 -0.29 -13.69
N ASN A 107 0.79 -0.29 -13.10
CA ASN A 107 1.67 -1.45 -13.02
C ASN A 107 1.85 -1.98 -11.59
N ASP A 108 1.06 -1.52 -10.63
CA ASP A 108 1.08 -2.02 -9.26
C ASP A 108 0.68 -3.51 -9.22
N LYS A 109 1.57 -4.33 -8.67
CA LYS A 109 1.40 -5.77 -8.49
C LYS A 109 1.06 -6.15 -7.05
N ALA A 110 1.04 -5.20 -6.12
CA ALA A 110 0.51 -5.37 -4.79
C ALA A 110 -1.01 -5.07 -4.76
N ILE A 111 -1.42 -3.93 -5.31
CA ILE A 111 -2.82 -3.49 -5.36
C ILE A 111 -3.21 -3.26 -6.83
N PRO A 112 -3.94 -4.20 -7.47
CA PRO A 112 -4.28 -4.07 -8.88
C PRO A 112 -5.01 -2.75 -9.20
N PRO A 113 -4.78 -2.14 -10.37
CA PRO A 113 -5.39 -0.85 -10.73
C PRO A 113 -6.92 -0.84 -10.64
N ALA A 114 -7.57 -1.98 -10.91
CA ALA A 114 -9.01 -2.14 -10.77
C ALA A 114 -9.47 -2.04 -9.30
N GLY A 115 -8.72 -2.66 -8.37
CA GLY A 115 -8.96 -2.57 -6.93
C GLY A 115 -8.71 -1.16 -6.41
N GLN A 116 -7.62 -0.50 -6.84
CA GLN A 116 -7.37 0.90 -6.51
C GLN A 116 -8.54 1.80 -6.95
N ARG A 117 -9.00 1.67 -8.21
CA ARG A 117 -10.15 2.44 -8.72
C ARG A 117 -11.43 2.18 -7.94
N TYR A 118 -11.72 0.93 -7.60
CA TYR A 118 -12.88 0.59 -6.79
C TYR A 118 -12.85 1.32 -5.44
N MET A 119 -11.72 1.23 -4.74
CA MET A 119 -11.53 1.90 -3.45
C MET A 119 -11.57 3.43 -3.59
N GLY A 120 -10.88 3.98 -4.58
CA GLY A 120 -10.84 5.41 -4.87
C GLY A 120 -12.21 5.99 -5.23
N GLN A 121 -13.04 5.29 -6.01
CA GLN A 121 -14.38 5.75 -6.35
C GLN A 121 -15.29 5.88 -5.13
N ARG A 122 -15.17 4.99 -4.13
CA ARG A 122 -15.91 5.12 -2.85
C ARG A 122 -15.44 6.36 -2.08
N ALA A 123 -14.14 6.61 -2.05
CA ALA A 123 -13.53 7.74 -1.36
C ALA A 123 -13.78 9.10 -2.05
N ARG A 124 -14.01 9.12 -3.37
CA ARG A 124 -14.20 10.33 -4.17
C ARG A 124 -15.59 10.96 -4.10
N ARG A 125 -16.59 10.34 -3.46
CA ARG A 125 -18.00 10.81 -3.45
C ARG A 125 -18.25 12.20 -2.83
N ARG A 126 -17.23 13.01 -2.52
CA ARG A 126 -17.36 14.42 -2.07
C ARG A 126 -16.41 15.43 -2.74
N GLY A 127 -15.86 15.15 -3.93
CA GLY A 127 -14.96 16.10 -4.60
C GLY A 127 -15.25 16.29 -6.09
N ASP A 128 -16.18 17.18 -6.43
CA ASP A 128 -16.45 17.68 -7.80
C ASP A 128 -15.34 18.62 -8.32
N GLY A 129 -14.08 18.37 -7.96
CA GLY A 129 -12.92 19.14 -8.40
C GLY A 129 -12.11 18.34 -9.40
N ASP A 130 -12.34 18.57 -10.69
CA ASP A 130 -11.42 18.17 -11.77
C ASP A 130 -10.06 18.85 -11.54
N PHE A 131 -9.14 18.16 -10.87
CA PHE A 131 -7.75 18.59 -10.84
C PHE A 131 -7.13 18.24 -12.20
N ARG A 132 -7.18 19.22 -13.09
CA ARG A 132 -6.38 19.25 -14.30
C ARG A 132 -4.91 19.43 -13.87
N PRO A 133 -4.03 18.43 -14.05
CA PRO A 133 -2.63 18.62 -13.71
C PRO A 133 -2.09 19.82 -14.52
N PRO A 134 -1.26 20.70 -13.92
CA PRO A 134 -0.68 21.80 -14.67
C PRO A 134 0.10 21.22 -15.86
N PRO A 135 0.02 21.81 -17.06
CA PRO A 135 0.80 21.34 -18.19
C PRO A 135 2.27 21.35 -17.79
N ALA A 136 2.97 20.24 -18.08
CA ALA A 136 4.41 20.12 -17.86
C ALA A 136 5.09 21.35 -18.45
N ARG A 137 5.70 22.17 -17.58
CA ARG A 137 6.40 23.37 -18.02
C ARG A 137 7.66 22.87 -18.73
N GLY A 138 7.66 22.93 -20.05
CA GLY A 138 8.77 22.50 -20.89
C GLY A 138 10.05 23.24 -20.51
N THR A 139 10.95 22.53 -19.82
CA THR A 139 12.38 22.82 -19.83
C THR A 139 13.07 21.56 -20.32
N ALA A 140 13.63 21.63 -21.51
CA ALA A 140 14.54 20.61 -22.03
C ALA A 140 15.69 20.43 -21.03
N GLY A 141 15.70 19.29 -20.36
CA GLY A 141 16.68 18.87 -19.38
C GLY A 141 16.15 17.59 -18.79
N ALA A 142 16.87 16.48 -18.98
CA ALA A 142 16.46 15.13 -18.62
C ALA A 142 15.72 15.10 -17.27
N GLU A 143 14.43 14.79 -17.32
CA GLU A 143 13.61 14.63 -16.13
C GLU A 143 14.21 13.47 -15.32
N PRO A 144 14.61 13.66 -14.06
CA PRO A 144 15.03 12.53 -13.24
C PRO A 144 13.84 11.57 -13.16
N SER A 145 14.10 10.29 -13.42
CA SER A 145 13.12 9.21 -13.28
C SER A 145 12.25 9.45 -12.03
N PRO A 146 10.91 9.27 -12.11
CA PRO A 146 10.08 9.34 -10.92
C PRO A 146 10.70 8.46 -9.82
N PRO A 147 10.69 8.91 -8.55
CA PRO A 147 11.30 8.14 -7.48
C PRO A 147 10.66 6.75 -7.44
N PRO A 148 11.45 5.69 -7.19
CA PRO A 148 10.93 4.33 -7.13
C PRO A 148 9.72 4.25 -6.21
N VAL A 149 8.74 3.40 -6.56
CA VAL A 149 7.59 3.01 -5.71
C VAL A 149 7.99 2.85 -4.23
N CYS A 150 9.22 2.37 -4.01
CA CYS A 150 9.88 2.18 -2.72
C CYS A 150 9.89 3.38 -1.76
N VAL A 151 9.99 4.63 -2.24
CA VAL A 151 10.15 5.81 -1.36
C VAL A 151 8.81 6.29 -0.78
N ARG A 152 7.67 5.89 -1.35
CA ARG A 152 6.36 6.48 -1.02
C ARG A 152 5.57 5.72 0.05
N ALA A 153 5.74 4.40 0.13
CA ALA A 153 5.07 3.55 1.13
C ALA A 153 5.54 3.81 2.58
N GLU A 154 6.79 4.26 2.77
CA GLU A 154 7.38 4.50 4.11
C GLU A 154 6.68 5.62 4.92
N ARG A 155 5.96 6.54 4.25
CA ARG A 155 5.21 7.61 4.92
C ARG A 155 3.84 7.19 5.45
N PHE A 156 3.24 6.11 4.93
CA PHE A 156 1.90 5.68 5.35
C PHE A 156 1.92 4.85 6.64
N VAL A 157 2.97 4.04 6.85
CA VAL A 157 3.13 3.21 8.07
C VAL A 157 3.29 4.08 9.33
N ARG A 158 3.74 5.33 9.21
CA ARG A 158 3.82 6.27 10.35
C ARG A 158 2.46 6.60 10.99
N GLY A 159 1.34 6.42 10.29
CA GLY A 159 0.00 6.64 10.84
C GLY A 159 -0.56 5.45 11.63
N ALA A 160 -0.18 4.22 11.31
CA ALA A 160 -0.68 3.00 11.95
C ALA A 160 0.16 2.54 13.15
N VAL A 161 1.40 3.05 13.29
CA VAL A 161 2.36 2.68 14.35
C VAL A 161 2.33 3.65 15.54
N ALA A 162 1.21 4.34 15.79
CA ALA A 162 1.10 5.28 16.92
C ALA A 162 0.81 4.61 18.29
N ARG A 163 0.86 3.27 18.40
CA ARG A 163 0.66 2.55 19.68
C ARG A 163 1.76 1.53 20.01
N ARG A 164 3.01 1.89 19.74
CA ARG A 164 4.16 1.20 20.33
C ARG A 164 5.09 2.27 20.90
N THR A 165 4.82 2.70 22.13
CA THR A 165 5.77 3.50 22.91
C THR A 165 6.99 2.61 23.21
N TRP A 166 8.18 3.17 22.97
CA TRP A 166 9.49 2.58 23.24
C TRP A 166 9.67 2.20 24.71
#